data_AF-A0A8H3CFR5-F1
#
_entry.id   AF-A0A8H3CFR5-F1
#
_cell.length_a   1.000
_cell.length_b   1.000
_cell.length_c   1.000
_cell.angle_alpha   90.00
_cell.angle_beta   90.00
_cell.angle_gamma   90.00
#
_symmetry.space_group_name_H-M   'P 1'
#
loop_
_entity.id
_entity.type
_entity.pdbx_description
1 polymer ?
#
loop_
_entity_poly.entity_id
_entity_poly.type
_entity_poly.pdbx_seq_one_letter_code
_entity_poly.pdbx_strand_id
1 'polypeptide(L)'
;MGVPQKWENSAPTIVDLVRKLGWDITVTKNVSDILLENDVALESISTIIWSDFHWDHTGDPSLFPSTTSLIVGPGFKANMLPGYPANPNSPILESAYKDRELVEVSFDQNPELRIGEFRALDYFGDRSFYLLDSPGHAIGHICGLARTTPDSFVFSEGIYATTPGSSVRRSISLCQTQSLRTHSPER
;
A
#
# COMPACT_ATOMS: atom_id res chain seq x y z
N MET A 1 1.64 10.39 -2.01
CA MET A 1 0.89 9.92 -3.19
C MET A 1 1.81 8.99 -3.93
N GLY A 2 1.34 7.80 -4.30
CA GLY A 2 2.10 6.79 -5.01
C GLY A 2 1.81 6.78 -6.50
N VAL A 3 1.69 7.93 -7.15
CA VAL A 3 1.51 7.98 -8.62
C VAL A 3 2.81 7.50 -9.28
N PRO A 4 2.77 6.57 -10.24
CA PRO A 4 3.96 6.18 -11.01
C PRO A 4 4.50 7.38 -11.80
N GLN A 5 5.83 7.52 -11.90
CA GLN A 5 6.47 8.63 -12.61
C GLN A 5 6.03 8.72 -14.07
N LYS A 6 5.86 7.56 -14.71
CA LYS A 6 5.35 7.41 -16.08
C LYS A 6 3.91 6.91 -16.03
N TRP A 7 3.00 7.71 -15.47
CA TRP A 7 1.60 7.33 -15.33
C TRP A 7 0.93 7.03 -16.68
N GLU A 8 1.46 7.55 -17.79
CA GLU A 8 1.02 7.27 -19.16
C GLU A 8 1.25 5.81 -19.59
N ASN A 9 2.08 5.06 -18.85
CA ASN A 9 2.28 3.62 -19.03
C ASN A 9 1.32 2.77 -18.16
N SER A 10 0.42 3.41 -17.40
CA SER A 10 -0.61 2.71 -16.61
C SER A 10 -1.64 2.02 -17.51
N ALA A 11 -2.61 1.34 -16.91
CA ALA A 11 -3.68 0.69 -17.66
C ALA A 11 -4.43 1.72 -18.55
N PRO A 12 -4.80 1.38 -19.81
CA PRO A 12 -5.43 2.31 -20.74
C PRO A 12 -6.66 3.01 -20.16
N THR A 13 -7.49 2.30 -19.40
CA THR A 13 -8.67 2.87 -18.69
C THR A 13 -8.30 4.06 -17.81
N ILE A 14 -7.16 4.00 -17.12
CA ILE A 14 -6.67 5.08 -16.26
C ILE A 14 -6.10 6.22 -17.10
N VAL A 15 -5.27 5.90 -18.10
CA VAL A 15 -4.64 6.90 -18.96
C VAL A 15 -5.70 7.73 -19.69
N ASP A 16 -6.74 7.08 -20.20
CA ASP A 16 -7.84 7.73 -20.89
C ASP A 16 -8.69 8.57 -19.94
N LEU A 17 -8.94 8.08 -18.71
CA LEU A 17 -9.64 8.84 -17.67
C LEU A 17 -8.90 10.14 -17.35
N VAL A 18 -7.60 10.04 -17.05
CA VAL A 18 -6.76 11.19 -16.71
C VAL A 18 -6.76 12.22 -17.84
N ARG A 19 -6.55 11.77 -19.09
CA ARG A 19 -6.57 12.65 -20.27
C ARG A 19 -7.93 13.30 -20.48
N LYS A 20 -9.02 12.55 -20.30
CA LYS A 20 -10.39 13.06 -20.43
C LYS A 20 -10.70 14.14 -19.39
N LEU A 21 -10.18 13.99 -18.16
CA LEU A 21 -10.35 14.98 -17.09
C LEU A 21 -9.44 16.20 -17.25
N GLY A 22 -8.48 16.17 -18.18
CA GLY A 22 -7.57 17.28 -18.44
C GLY A 22 -6.62 17.56 -17.28
N TRP A 23 -6.27 16.55 -16.49
CA TRP A 23 -5.32 16.69 -15.39
C TRP A 23 -3.89 16.84 -15.92
N ASP A 24 -3.21 17.88 -15.46
CA ASP A 24 -1.77 18.05 -15.67
C ASP A 24 -1.02 17.39 -14.50
N ILE A 25 -0.50 16.18 -14.75
CA ILE A 25 0.19 15.38 -13.74
C ILE A 25 1.68 15.44 -14.03
N THR A 26 2.42 15.98 -13.08
CA THR A 26 3.87 15.92 -13.06
C THR A 26 4.33 15.13 -11.84
N VAL A 27 5.02 14.03 -12.09
CA VAL A 27 5.67 13.21 -11.07
C VAL A 27 7.15 13.14 -11.40
N THR A 28 8.00 13.64 -10.50
CA THR A 28 9.44 13.74 -10.77
C THR A 28 10.20 12.46 -10.45
N LYS A 29 9.68 11.62 -9.54
CA LYS A 29 10.35 10.42 -9.03
C LYS A 29 9.33 9.31 -8.72
N ASN A 30 9.72 8.07 -8.99
CA ASN A 30 9.02 6.91 -8.43
C ASN A 30 9.36 6.76 -6.95
N VAL A 31 8.55 5.96 -6.26
CA VAL A 31 8.89 5.45 -4.93
C VAL A 31 10.27 4.79 -4.92
N SER A 32 10.60 3.98 -5.94
CA SER A 32 11.90 3.31 -6.05
C SER A 32 13.06 4.30 -6.08
N ASP A 33 12.90 5.41 -6.79
CA ASP A 33 13.93 6.45 -6.89
C ASP A 33 14.13 7.13 -5.53
N ILE A 34 13.04 7.44 -4.83
CA ILE A 34 13.07 8.02 -3.49
C ILE A 34 13.77 7.08 -2.50
N LEU A 35 13.51 5.77 -2.57
CA LEU A 35 14.17 4.78 -1.71
C LEU A 35 15.68 4.74 -1.95
N LEU A 36 16.09 4.65 -3.22
CA LEU A 36 17.51 4.61 -3.59
C LEU A 36 18.25 5.89 -3.17
N GLU A 37 17.63 7.06 -3.32
CA GLU A 37 18.21 8.34 -2.89
C GLU A 37 18.39 8.47 -1.38
N ASN A 38 17.67 7.67 -0.59
CA ASN A 38 17.77 7.61 0.87
C ASN A 38 18.54 6.37 1.34
N ASP A 39 19.41 5.83 0.48
CA ASP A 39 20.29 4.68 0.75
C ASP A 39 19.51 3.40 1.13
N VAL A 40 18.27 3.26 0.67
CA VAL A 40 17.46 2.04 0.83
C VAL A 40 17.52 1.21 -0.46
N ALA A 41 18.27 0.12 -0.42
CA ALA A 41 18.34 -0.85 -1.51
C ALA A 41 16.96 -1.47 -1.76
N LEU A 42 16.53 -1.57 -3.03
CA LEU A 42 15.22 -2.14 -3.38
C LEU A 42 15.13 -3.62 -2.99
N GLU A 43 16.26 -4.33 -3.02
CA GLU A 43 16.41 -5.72 -2.58
C GLU A 43 16.18 -5.91 -1.07
N SER A 44 16.28 -4.82 -0.29
CA SER A 44 15.97 -4.87 1.14
C SER A 44 14.47 -4.86 1.41
N ILE A 45 13.65 -4.44 0.45
CA ILE A 45 12.19 -4.39 0.56
C ILE A 45 11.63 -5.80 0.34
N SER A 46 10.93 -6.32 1.35
CA SER A 46 10.26 -7.62 1.27
C SER A 46 8.84 -7.54 0.74
N THR A 47 8.19 -6.40 0.98
CA THR A 47 6.75 -6.27 0.75
C THR A 47 6.40 -4.84 0.36
N ILE A 48 5.55 -4.72 -0.65
CA ILE A 48 4.78 -3.52 -0.97
C ILE A 48 3.33 -3.78 -0.57
N ILE A 49 2.68 -2.82 0.07
CA ILE A 49 1.29 -2.92 0.49
C ILE A 49 0.52 -1.80 -0.20
N TRP A 50 -0.50 -2.17 -0.98
CA TRP A 50 -1.47 -1.24 -1.55
C TRP A 50 -2.62 -1.02 -0.57
N SER A 51 -2.87 0.24 -0.21
CA SER A 51 -4.07 0.63 0.55
C SER A 51 -5.33 0.37 -0.26
N ASP A 52 -5.32 0.69 -1.55
CA ASP A 52 -6.32 0.31 -2.53
C ASP A 52 -5.70 0.21 -3.93
N PHE A 53 -6.55 -0.01 -4.94
CA PHE A 53 -6.15 -0.19 -6.33
C PHE A 53 -6.17 1.12 -7.14
N HIS A 54 -6.47 2.27 -6.54
CA HIS A 54 -6.47 3.53 -7.27
C HIS A 54 -5.05 3.84 -7.77
N TRP A 55 -4.98 4.31 -9.01
CA TRP A 55 -3.74 4.46 -9.77
C TRP A 55 -2.70 5.40 -9.12
N ASP A 56 -3.15 6.29 -8.25
CA ASP A 56 -2.34 7.21 -7.46
C ASP A 56 -1.90 6.65 -6.10
N HIS A 57 -2.29 5.40 -5.82
CA HIS A 57 -1.94 4.59 -4.66
C HIS A 57 -1.27 3.25 -5.05
N THR A 58 -0.87 3.06 -6.31
CA THR A 58 -0.26 1.79 -6.76
C THR A 58 1.23 1.85 -7.04
N GLY A 59 1.76 3.02 -7.45
CA GLY A 59 3.14 3.18 -7.91
C GLY A 59 3.46 2.26 -9.09
N ASP A 60 4.72 1.82 -9.17
CA ASP A 60 5.16 0.77 -10.09
C ASP A 60 5.91 -0.33 -9.34
N PRO A 61 5.20 -1.37 -8.85
CA PRO A 61 5.85 -2.50 -8.17
C PRO A 61 6.82 -3.27 -9.06
N SER A 62 6.71 -3.17 -10.39
CA SER A 62 7.57 -3.91 -11.32
C SER A 62 9.04 -3.45 -11.27
N LEU A 63 9.30 -2.27 -10.70
CA LEU A 63 10.65 -1.75 -10.46
C LEU A 63 11.37 -2.44 -9.29
N PHE A 64 10.64 -3.20 -8.46
CA PHE A 64 11.20 -3.93 -7.34
C PHE A 64 11.49 -5.39 -7.73
N PRO A 65 12.49 -6.04 -7.11
CA PRO A 65 12.78 -7.44 -7.33
C PRO A 65 11.53 -8.33 -7.18
N SER A 66 11.46 -9.43 -7.94
CA SER A 66 10.34 -10.38 -7.87
C SER A 66 10.17 -11.04 -6.50
N THR A 67 11.21 -11.01 -5.66
CA THR A 67 11.15 -11.43 -4.25
C THR A 67 10.35 -10.47 -3.36
N THR A 68 10.03 -9.27 -3.84
CA THR A 68 9.17 -8.32 -3.14
C THR A 68 7.72 -8.71 -3.35
N SER A 69 7.05 -9.18 -2.30
CA SER A 69 5.62 -9.50 -2.32
C SER A 69 4.75 -8.25 -2.48
N LEU A 70 3.55 -8.41 -3.01
CA LEU A 70 2.53 -7.37 -3.08
C LEU A 70 1.34 -7.77 -2.19
N ILE A 71 1.02 -6.95 -1.19
CA ILE A 71 -0.15 -7.11 -0.34
C ILE A 71 -1.28 -6.21 -0.81
N VAL A 72 -2.49 -6.77 -0.81
CA VAL A 72 -3.75 -6.10 -1.10
C VAL A 72 -4.80 -6.49 -0.04
N GLY A 73 -5.82 -5.67 0.14
CA GLY A 73 -6.91 -5.97 1.08
C GLY A 73 -7.98 -6.94 0.56
N PRO A 74 -8.92 -7.32 1.44
CA PRO A 74 -9.90 -8.37 1.17
C PRO A 74 -10.75 -8.14 -0.08
N GLY A 75 -10.92 -9.18 -0.89
CA GLY A 75 -11.75 -9.14 -2.09
C GLY A 75 -11.08 -8.54 -3.32
N PHE A 76 -9.85 -8.04 -3.23
CA PHE A 76 -9.10 -7.51 -4.37
C PHE A 76 -8.97 -8.56 -5.49
N LYS A 77 -8.48 -9.76 -5.19
CA LYS A 77 -8.19 -10.80 -6.18
C LYS A 77 -9.44 -11.22 -6.95
N ALA A 78 -10.57 -11.31 -6.26
CA ALA A 78 -11.84 -11.70 -6.87
C ALA A 78 -12.41 -10.65 -7.84
N ASN A 79 -12.08 -9.36 -7.64
CA ASN A 79 -12.69 -8.25 -8.37
C ASN A 79 -11.73 -7.57 -9.35
N MET A 80 -10.43 -7.61 -9.10
CA MET A 80 -9.41 -6.86 -9.84
C MET A 80 -8.56 -7.74 -10.76
N LEU A 81 -8.63 -9.07 -10.66
CA LEU A 81 -7.88 -9.97 -11.52
C LEU A 81 -8.75 -10.58 -12.64
N PRO A 82 -8.20 -10.79 -13.84
CA PRO A 82 -6.85 -10.41 -14.25
C PRO A 82 -6.73 -8.91 -14.55
N GLY A 83 -5.49 -8.42 -14.55
CA GLY A 83 -5.15 -7.03 -14.85
C GLY A 83 -4.93 -6.82 -16.35
N TYR A 84 -4.59 -5.60 -16.77
CA TYR A 84 -4.16 -5.33 -18.14
C TYR A 84 -2.75 -5.90 -18.39
N PRO A 85 -2.45 -6.56 -19.53
CA PRO A 85 -3.28 -6.63 -20.75
C PRO A 85 -4.31 -7.76 -20.83
N ALA A 86 -4.29 -8.78 -19.97
CA ALA A 86 -5.24 -9.88 -20.06
C ALA A 86 -6.71 -9.44 -19.92
N ASN A 87 -6.97 -8.41 -19.12
CA ASN A 87 -8.24 -7.69 -19.08
C ASN A 87 -8.07 -6.26 -19.64
N PRO A 88 -8.54 -5.97 -20.87
CA PRO A 88 -8.43 -4.65 -21.50
C PRO A 88 -9.11 -3.52 -20.72
N ASN A 89 -10.09 -3.84 -19.88
CA ASN A 89 -10.87 -2.86 -19.11
C ASN A 89 -10.35 -2.69 -17.67
N SER A 90 -9.33 -3.46 -17.27
CA SER A 90 -8.79 -3.41 -15.91
C SER A 90 -8.22 -2.01 -15.58
N PRO A 91 -8.44 -1.49 -14.37
CA PRO A 91 -7.76 -0.28 -13.89
C PRO A 91 -6.32 -0.57 -13.42
N ILE A 92 -5.96 -1.83 -13.19
CA ILE A 92 -4.63 -2.26 -12.73
C ILE A 92 -3.84 -2.98 -13.83
N LEU A 93 -2.51 -3.03 -13.67
CA LEU A 93 -1.59 -3.75 -14.56
C LEU A 93 -1.25 -5.15 -14.00
N GLU A 94 -1.17 -6.15 -14.87
CA GLU A 94 -0.62 -7.48 -14.56
C GLU A 94 0.83 -7.43 -14.10
N SER A 95 1.63 -6.48 -14.64
CA SER A 95 3.03 -6.30 -14.26
C SER A 95 3.22 -5.99 -12.78
N ALA A 96 2.20 -5.48 -12.08
CA ALA A 96 2.28 -5.19 -10.66
C ALA A 96 2.42 -6.46 -9.81
N TYR A 97 1.86 -7.60 -10.24
CA TYR A 97 1.87 -8.86 -9.50
C TYR A 97 2.51 -10.02 -10.27
N LYS A 98 2.90 -9.82 -11.52
CA LYS A 98 3.57 -10.84 -12.31
C LYS A 98 4.89 -11.26 -11.66
N ASP A 99 5.14 -12.57 -11.65
CA ASP A 99 6.35 -13.23 -11.17
C ASP A 99 6.70 -12.95 -9.69
N ARG A 100 5.77 -12.40 -8.90
CA ARG A 100 5.90 -12.18 -7.46
C ARG A 100 4.73 -12.78 -6.69
N GLU A 101 4.89 -12.88 -5.38
CA GLU A 101 3.80 -13.29 -4.50
C GLU A 101 2.77 -12.15 -4.37
N LEU A 102 1.52 -12.41 -4.76
CA LEU A 102 0.38 -11.53 -4.48
C LEU A 102 -0.38 -12.09 -3.28
N VAL A 103 -0.39 -11.36 -2.17
CA VAL A 103 -1.02 -11.76 -0.91
C VAL A 103 -2.27 -10.91 -0.68
N GLU A 104 -3.42 -11.56 -0.54
CA GLU A 104 -4.65 -10.90 -0.09
C GLU A 104 -4.81 -11.17 1.41
N VAL A 105 -4.80 -10.11 2.22
CA VAL A 105 -4.90 -10.27 3.68
C VAL A 105 -6.32 -10.64 4.11
N SER A 106 -6.42 -11.45 5.16
CA SER A 106 -7.67 -11.76 5.85
C SER A 106 -7.57 -11.28 7.29
N PHE A 107 -8.62 -10.59 7.74
CA PHE A 107 -8.77 -10.14 9.13
C PHE A 107 -9.47 -11.18 10.01
N ASP A 108 -9.88 -12.32 9.45
CA ASP A 108 -10.63 -13.35 10.18
C ASP A 108 -9.71 -14.26 11.01
N GLN A 109 -8.40 -14.14 10.85
CA GLN A 109 -7.41 -14.89 11.63
C GLN A 109 -7.36 -14.47 13.10
N ASN A 110 -7.73 -13.22 13.39
CA ASN A 110 -7.83 -12.69 14.75
C ASN A 110 -9.01 -11.72 14.86
N PRO A 111 -10.25 -12.24 14.85
CA PRO A 111 -11.46 -11.41 14.73
C PRO A 111 -11.67 -10.48 15.94
N GLU A 112 -11.06 -10.81 17.08
CA GLU A 112 -11.10 -10.03 18.31
C GLU A 112 -10.14 -8.84 18.31
N LEU A 113 -9.10 -8.86 17.47
CA LEU A 113 -8.15 -7.74 17.39
C LEU A 113 -8.80 -6.56 16.65
N ARG A 114 -9.15 -5.52 17.41
CA ARG A 114 -9.75 -4.30 16.90
C ARG A 114 -8.97 -3.08 17.39
N ILE A 115 -8.89 -2.06 16.55
CA ILE A 115 -8.39 -0.73 16.92
C ILE A 115 -9.49 0.27 16.59
N GLY A 116 -10.12 0.80 17.64
CA GLY A 116 -11.41 1.50 17.49
C GLY A 116 -12.45 0.56 16.89
N GLU A 117 -13.13 1.04 15.85
CA GLU A 117 -14.16 0.29 15.13
C GLU A 117 -13.62 -0.56 13.96
N PHE A 118 -12.30 -0.60 13.76
CA PHE A 118 -11.69 -1.33 12.65
C PHE A 118 -11.22 -2.70 13.08
N ARG A 119 -11.46 -3.73 12.25
CA ARG A 119 -10.74 -5.01 12.38
C ARG A 119 -9.27 -4.75 12.10
N ALA A 120 -8.39 -5.35 12.89
CA ALA A 120 -6.97 -5.08 12.80
C ALA A 120 -6.16 -6.38 12.70
N LEU A 121 -5.06 -6.31 11.95
CA LEU A 121 -4.08 -7.36 11.81
C LEU A 121 -2.71 -6.82 12.23
N ASP A 122 -2.13 -7.37 13.30
CA ASP A 122 -0.74 -7.09 13.66
C ASP A 122 0.19 -7.79 12.65
N TYR A 123 0.65 -7.02 11.67
CA TYR A 123 1.31 -7.56 10.48
C TYR A 123 2.66 -8.21 10.80
N PHE A 124 3.41 -7.63 11.74
CA PHE A 124 4.70 -8.16 12.19
C PHE A 124 4.59 -9.07 13.41
N GLY A 125 3.45 -9.05 14.12
CA GLY A 125 3.23 -9.79 15.36
C GLY A 125 3.96 -9.20 16.58
N ASP A 126 4.63 -8.06 16.41
CA ASP A 126 5.37 -7.35 17.46
C ASP A 126 4.68 -6.05 17.92
N ARG A 127 3.44 -5.83 17.48
CA ARG A 127 2.60 -4.66 17.78
C ARG A 127 3.15 -3.34 17.24
N SER A 128 4.12 -3.38 16.33
CA SER A 128 4.68 -2.19 15.72
C SER A 128 3.84 -1.70 14.54
N PHE A 129 3.28 -2.58 13.70
CA PHE A 129 2.50 -2.18 12.52
C PHE A 129 1.20 -2.98 12.41
N TYR A 130 0.09 -2.27 12.28
CA TYR A 130 -1.22 -2.86 12.07
C TYR A 130 -1.73 -2.51 10.68
N LEU A 131 -2.30 -3.50 10.00
CA LEU A 131 -3.24 -3.26 8.92
C LEU A 131 -4.63 -3.14 9.53
N LEU A 132 -5.41 -2.19 9.04
CA LEU A 132 -6.78 -1.92 9.47
C LEU A 132 -7.72 -2.15 8.29
N ASP A 133 -8.75 -2.95 8.50
CA ASP A 133 -9.81 -3.16 7.52
C ASP A 133 -10.70 -1.92 7.46
N SER A 134 -10.57 -1.13 6.40
CA SER A 134 -11.22 0.18 6.26
C SER A 134 -12.15 0.23 5.03
N PRO A 135 -13.16 -0.66 4.93
CA PRO A 135 -14.01 -0.75 3.75
C PRO A 135 -14.83 0.53 3.53
N GLY A 136 -15.10 0.84 2.26
CA GLY A 136 -15.99 1.94 1.85
C GLY A 136 -15.45 2.76 0.68
N HIS A 137 -14.17 3.14 0.72
CA HIS A 137 -13.54 3.94 -0.33
C HIS A 137 -13.33 3.14 -1.63
N ALA A 138 -12.79 1.93 -1.49
CA ALA A 138 -12.55 0.99 -2.59
C ALA A 138 -12.68 -0.46 -2.09
N ILE A 139 -12.83 -1.40 -3.03
CA ILE A 139 -12.77 -2.84 -2.72
C ILE A 139 -11.38 -3.15 -2.16
N GLY A 140 -11.34 -3.82 -1.02
CA GLY A 140 -10.09 -4.16 -0.35
C GLY A 140 -9.34 -2.97 0.24
N HIS A 141 -10.01 -1.84 0.50
CA HIS A 141 -9.36 -0.70 1.13
C HIS A 141 -8.87 -1.05 2.54
N ILE A 142 -7.58 -0.81 2.77
CA ILE A 142 -6.89 -1.02 4.05
C ILE A 142 -6.05 0.20 4.42
N CYS A 143 -5.96 0.49 5.71
CA CYS A 143 -5.09 1.52 6.24
C CYS A 143 -3.97 0.90 7.07
N GLY A 144 -2.81 1.55 7.09
CA GLY A 144 -1.68 1.19 7.92
C GLY A 144 -1.59 2.07 9.15
N LEU A 145 -1.46 1.45 10.33
CA LEU A 145 -1.25 2.13 11.59
C LEU A 145 0.09 1.70 12.19
N ALA A 146 1.04 2.62 12.17
CA ALA A 146 2.42 2.41 12.54
C ALA A 146 2.71 3.01 13.92
N ARG A 147 3.09 2.18 14.90
CA ARG A 147 3.55 2.61 16.21
C ARG A 147 4.98 3.16 16.12
N THR A 148 5.18 4.43 16.45
CA THR A 148 6.49 5.10 16.36
C THR A 148 7.19 5.21 17.72
N THR A 149 6.43 5.31 18.82
CA THR A 149 6.89 5.23 20.21
C THR A 149 5.90 4.38 21.03
N PRO A 150 6.15 4.08 22.32
CA PRO A 150 5.17 3.33 23.13
C PRO A 150 3.74 3.88 23.05
N ASP A 151 3.59 5.20 22.97
CA ASP A 151 2.32 5.92 23.09
C ASP A 151 1.97 6.79 21.87
N SER A 152 2.64 6.61 20.73
CA SER A 152 2.33 7.40 19.52
C SER A 152 2.32 6.57 18.25
N PHE A 153 1.45 7.00 17.34
CA PHE A 153 1.18 6.30 16.09
C PHE A 153 1.11 7.26 14.90
N VAL A 154 1.46 6.74 13.75
CA VAL A 154 1.23 7.34 12.44
C VAL A 154 0.17 6.50 11.74
N PHE A 155 -0.91 7.15 11.33
CA PHE A 155 -1.95 6.57 10.49
C PHE A 155 -1.72 7.01 9.05
N SER A 156 -1.88 6.09 8.10
CA SER A 156 -1.75 6.36 6.67
C SER A 156 -2.81 5.60 5.88
N GLU A 157 -3.17 6.13 4.72
CA GLU A 157 -4.14 5.57 3.75
C GLU A 157 -3.42 5.37 2.40
N GLY A 158 -2.21 4.80 2.44
CA GLY A 158 -1.21 4.93 1.38
C GLY A 158 -0.55 3.63 0.91
N ILE A 159 0.57 3.77 0.22
CA ILE A 159 1.46 2.64 -0.05
C ILE A 159 2.45 2.48 1.11
N TYR A 160 2.73 1.23 1.47
CA TYR A 160 3.76 0.87 2.44
C TYR A 160 4.83 0.00 1.81
N ALA A 161 6.09 0.19 2.22
CA ALA A 161 7.20 -0.69 1.90
C ALA A 161 7.85 -1.17 3.20
N THR A 162 8.04 -2.49 3.35
CA THR A 162 8.60 -3.11 4.56
C THR A 162 9.81 -3.99 4.24
N THR A 163 10.62 -4.32 5.25
CA THR A 163 11.81 -5.20 5.12
C THR A 163 11.67 -6.46 5.99
N PRO A 164 12.39 -7.56 5.73
CA PRO A 164 12.29 -8.77 6.57
C PRO A 164 12.71 -8.51 8.02
N GLY A 165 11.93 -9.02 8.99
CA GLY A 165 12.21 -8.85 10.43
C GLY A 165 12.12 -7.41 10.93
N SER A 166 11.40 -6.55 10.21
CA SER A 166 11.25 -5.14 10.57
C SER A 166 10.22 -4.91 11.66
N SER A 167 10.50 -3.89 12.48
CA SER A 167 9.48 -3.10 13.18
C SER A 167 9.28 -1.79 12.41
N VAL A 168 8.24 -1.01 12.73
CA VAL A 168 7.96 0.30 12.08
C VAL A 168 9.17 1.21 11.90
N ARG A 169 10.19 1.14 12.78
CA ARG A 169 11.44 1.91 12.62
C ARG A 169 12.17 1.67 11.29
N ARG A 170 11.83 0.62 10.54
CA ARG A 170 12.40 0.28 9.23
C ARG A 170 11.35 0.16 8.12
N SER A 171 10.10 0.54 8.37
CA SER A 171 9.02 0.55 7.37
C SER A 171 8.80 1.97 6.86
N ILE A 172 8.61 2.14 5.55
CA ILE A 172 8.44 3.45 4.92
C ILE A 172 7.00 3.57 4.43
N SER A 173 6.31 4.62 4.90
CA SER A 173 4.98 5.03 4.43
C SER A 173 5.14 6.12 3.37
N LEU A 174 4.50 5.95 2.21
CA LEU A 174 4.72 6.81 1.03
C LEU A 174 3.52 7.69 0.67
N CYS A 175 2.44 7.65 1.47
CA CYS A 175 1.30 8.57 1.33
C CYS A 175 0.78 9.07 2.69
N GLN A 176 -0.04 10.12 2.62
CA GLN A 176 -0.49 11.03 3.69
C GLN A 176 -0.43 10.41 5.09
N THR A 177 0.37 11.03 5.96
CA THR A 177 0.53 10.65 7.36
C THR A 177 -0.25 11.60 8.25
N GLN A 178 -1.18 11.07 9.05
CA GLN A 178 -1.76 11.81 10.17
C GLN A 178 -1.15 11.28 11.46
N SER A 179 -0.60 12.17 12.28
CA SER A 179 -0.11 11.82 13.62
C SER A 179 -1.29 11.76 14.58
N LEU A 180 -1.52 10.58 15.16
CA LEU A 180 -2.51 10.39 16.23
C LEU A 180 -1.76 10.40 17.56
N ARG A 181 -2.06 11.39 18.43
CA ARG A 181 -1.62 11.39 19.83
C ARG A 181 -2.76 10.87 20.69
N THR A 182 -2.55 9.75 21.37
CA THR A 182 -3.46 9.31 22.42
C THR A 182 -3.23 10.15 23.67
N HIS A 183 -4.21 10.94 24.09
CA HIS A 183 -4.21 11.53 25.43
C HIS A 183 -4.53 10.42 26.43
N SER A 184 -3.57 10.01 27.24
CA SER A 184 -3.87 9.26 28.47
C SER A 184 -4.54 10.23 29.45
N PRO A 185 -5.74 9.92 29.99
CA PRO A 185 -6.24 10.65 31.14
C PRO A 185 -5.39 10.26 32.35
N GLU A 186 -4.77 11.26 32.98
CA GLU A 186 -4.06 11.08 34.25
C GLU A 186 -5.01 10.43 35.28
N ARG A 187 -4.54 9.35 35.91
CA ARG A 187 -5.03 8.85 37.20
C ARG A 187 -3.85 8.51 38.08
#